data_AF-A0A382C313-F1
#
_entry.id   AF-A0A382C313-F1
#
_cell.length_a   1.000
_cell.length_b   1.000
_cell.length_c   1.000
_cell.angle_alpha   90.00
_cell.angle_beta   90.00
_cell.angle_gamma   90.00
#
_symmetry.space_group_name_H-M   'P 1'
#
loop_
_entity.id
_entity.type
_entity.pdbx_description
1 polymer ?
#
loop_
_entity_poly.entity_id
_entity_poly.type
_entity_poly.pdbx_seq_one_letter_code
_entity_poly.pdbx_strand_id
1 'polypeptide(L)'
;MKTYKQFLYENFPRQLLEASLWDYMYKKNKAIFYRGQSSSGKGMGIGMLGLGIYLTWSESMAQSFAKKQSRGVVQTFKVKRGLKMADNTSNDFAKAMANLGRKPWEWSHSKEFSGFLTGELKQMGYDGAYSDNPAEGIVIFDKKNAKEIK
;
A
#
# COMPACT_ATOMS: atom_id res chain seq x y z
N MET A 1 4.46 -12.27 -14.93
CA MET A 1 3.31 -11.35 -14.78
C MET A 1 3.88 -9.93 -14.80
N LYS A 2 3.44 -9.06 -15.72
CA LYS A 2 3.92 -7.67 -15.78
C LYS A 2 3.36 -6.87 -14.60
N THR A 3 4.13 -5.94 -14.03
CA THR A 3 3.62 -5.05 -12.98
C THR A 3 2.68 -3.99 -13.58
N TYR A 4 1.86 -3.35 -12.76
CA TYR A 4 1.01 -2.25 -13.22
C TYR A 4 1.82 -1.11 -13.83
N LYS A 5 2.98 -0.81 -13.25
CA LYS A 5 3.91 0.21 -13.74
C LYS A 5 4.44 -0.13 -15.14
N GLN A 6 4.80 -1.40 -15.38
CA GLN A 6 5.22 -1.87 -16.70
C GLN A 6 4.09 -1.75 -17.73
N PHE A 7 2.87 -2.18 -17.40
CA PHE A 7 1.72 -2.05 -18.31
C PHE A 7 1.46 -0.59 -18.70
N LEU A 8 1.51 0.34 -17.74
CA LEU A 8 1.24 1.75 -18.03
C LEU A 8 2.35 2.39 -18.88
N TYR A 9 3.62 2.13 -18.61
CA TYR A 9 4.72 2.68 -19.41
C TYR A 9 4.75 2.15 -20.85
N GLU A 10 4.24 0.94 -21.09
CA GLU A 10 4.16 0.37 -22.44
C GLU A 10 3.00 0.95 -23.25
N ASN A 11 1.93 1.41 -22.60
CA ASN A 11 0.67 1.76 -23.28
C ASN A 11 0.34 3.26 -23.24
N PHE A 12 1.06 4.07 -22.44
CA PHE A 12 0.79 5.50 -22.30
C PHE A 12 2.09 6.34 -22.33
N PRO A 13 2.07 7.52 -22.98
CA PRO A 13 3.15 8.50 -22.89
C PRO A 13 3.48 8.85 -21.43
N ARG A 14 4.78 9.00 -21.11
CA ARG A 14 5.25 9.40 -19.77
C ARG A 14 4.58 10.68 -19.22
N GLN A 15 4.12 11.55 -20.10
CA GLN A 15 3.44 12.81 -19.79
C GLN A 15 1.92 12.63 -19.51
N LEU A 16 1.29 11.55 -19.97
CA LEU A 16 -0.10 11.18 -19.62
C LEU A 16 -0.16 10.30 -18.34
N LEU A 17 0.99 9.80 -17.92
CA LEU A 17 1.26 9.13 -16.63
C LEU A 17 1.34 10.12 -15.44
N GLU A 18 1.04 11.41 -15.67
CA GLU A 18 0.98 12.43 -14.61
C GLU A 18 -0.16 12.21 -13.61
N ALA A 19 -1.13 11.33 -13.92
CA ALA A 19 -1.95 10.71 -12.89
C ALA A 19 -1.12 9.62 -12.19
N SER A 20 -0.91 9.77 -10.88
CA SER A 20 -0.13 8.81 -10.10
C SER A 20 -0.63 7.37 -10.34
N LEU A 21 0.24 6.36 -10.32
CA LEU A 21 -0.19 4.95 -10.43
C LEU A 21 -1.29 4.64 -9.40
N TRP A 22 -1.24 5.29 -8.24
CA TRP A 22 -2.33 5.31 -7.27
C TRP A 22 -3.69 5.74 -7.84
N ASP A 23 -3.78 6.87 -8.53
CA ASP A 23 -5.05 7.35 -9.11
C ASP A 23 -5.63 6.36 -10.12
N TYR A 24 -4.77 5.76 -10.94
CA TYR A 24 -5.17 4.71 -11.86
C TYR A 24 -5.71 3.48 -11.12
N MET A 25 -4.96 2.95 -10.13
CA MET A 25 -5.39 1.81 -9.32
C MET A 25 -6.70 2.11 -8.59
N TYR A 26 -6.82 3.28 -7.99
CA TYR A 26 -8.03 3.72 -7.29
C TYR A 26 -9.24 3.75 -8.22
N LYS A 27 -9.11 4.35 -9.42
CA LYS A 27 -10.18 4.43 -10.42
C LYS A 27 -10.55 3.06 -10.96
N LYS A 28 -9.56 2.25 -11.35
CA LYS A 28 -9.76 0.92 -11.94
C LYS A 28 -10.50 -0.01 -10.99
N ASN A 29 -10.14 0.02 -9.71
CA ASN A 29 -10.73 -0.82 -8.68
C ASN A 29 -11.98 -0.19 -8.03
N LYS A 30 -12.46 0.97 -8.52
CA LYS A 30 -13.63 1.69 -7.96
C LYS A 30 -13.51 1.94 -6.45
N ALA A 31 -12.29 2.25 -5.99
CA ALA A 31 -11.92 2.43 -4.59
C ALA A 31 -12.04 1.18 -3.69
N ILE A 32 -12.22 -0.01 -4.27
CA ILE A 32 -12.36 -1.28 -3.54
C ILE A 32 -11.03 -2.02 -3.49
N PHE A 33 -10.65 -2.46 -2.29
CA PHE A 33 -9.42 -3.19 -2.03
C PHE A 33 -9.68 -4.30 -1.00
N TYR A 34 -8.77 -5.25 -0.90
CA TYR A 34 -8.94 -6.47 -0.13
C TYR A 34 -7.84 -6.62 0.91
N ARG A 35 -8.16 -7.35 1.98
CA ARG A 35 -7.21 -7.72 3.03
C ARG A 35 -7.44 -9.15 3.48
N GLY A 36 -6.41 -9.98 3.36
CA GLY A 36 -6.37 -11.26 4.06
C GLY A 36 -5.97 -11.05 5.52
N GLN A 37 -6.77 -11.55 6.45
CA GLN A 37 -6.51 -11.43 7.89
C GLN A 37 -7.02 -12.66 8.64
N SER A 38 -6.54 -12.89 9.86
CA SER A 38 -7.15 -13.84 10.78
C SER A 38 -8.57 -13.41 11.14
N SER A 39 -9.39 -14.36 11.62
CA SER A 39 -10.70 -14.08 12.24
C SER A 39 -10.64 -13.04 13.38
N SER A 40 -9.49 -12.88 14.04
CA SER A 40 -9.24 -11.86 15.07
C SER A 40 -8.78 -10.50 14.52
N GLY A 41 -8.72 -10.32 13.20
CA GLY A 41 -8.35 -9.05 12.55
C GLY A 41 -6.85 -8.82 12.32
N LYS A 42 -6.00 -9.83 12.56
CA LYS A 42 -4.55 -9.73 12.34
C LYS A 42 -4.21 -9.99 10.87
N GLY A 43 -3.66 -9.00 10.18
CA GLY A 43 -3.19 -9.12 8.79
C GLY A 43 -1.70 -9.48 8.68
N MET A 44 -1.20 -9.54 7.43
CA MET A 44 0.21 -9.89 7.11
C MET A 44 1.04 -8.77 6.49
N GLY A 45 0.80 -7.51 6.88
CA GLY A 45 1.64 -6.41 6.42
C GLY A 45 3.09 -6.61 6.86
N ILE A 46 4.04 -6.51 5.93
CA ILE A 46 5.48 -6.72 6.17
C ILE A 46 6.20 -5.48 6.73
N GLY A 47 5.50 -4.37 6.96
CA GLY A 47 6.06 -3.14 7.54
C GLY A 47 6.85 -2.26 6.55
N MET A 48 7.16 -2.79 5.36
CA MET A 48 7.99 -2.12 4.33
C MET A 48 7.45 -0.74 3.87
N LEU A 49 6.14 -0.52 3.94
CA LEU A 49 5.48 0.71 3.50
C LEU A 49 5.11 1.64 4.67
N GLY A 50 5.40 1.22 5.92
CA GLY A 50 5.00 1.90 7.15
C GLY A 50 3.92 1.15 7.95
N LEU A 51 3.51 1.72 9.08
CA LEU A 51 2.40 1.24 9.89
C LEU A 51 1.03 1.69 9.34
N GLY A 52 0.09 0.76 9.27
CA GLY A 52 -1.30 1.05 8.90
C GLY A 52 -2.12 -0.18 8.54
N ILE A 53 -3.22 0.05 7.83
CA ILE A 53 -4.02 -1.02 7.24
C ILE A 53 -3.41 -1.40 5.89
N TYR A 54 -2.88 -2.60 5.82
CA TYR A 54 -2.39 -3.18 4.58
C TYR A 54 -3.53 -3.77 3.75
N LEU A 55 -3.58 -3.35 2.49
CA LEU A 55 -4.58 -3.71 1.49
C LEU A 55 -3.90 -4.15 0.19
N THR A 56 -4.63 -4.86 -0.65
CA THR A 56 -4.21 -5.21 -2.01
C THR A 56 -5.39 -5.04 -2.96
N TRP A 57 -5.13 -4.69 -4.21
CA TRP A 57 -6.16 -4.67 -5.26
C TRP A 57 -6.45 -6.08 -5.82
N SER A 58 -5.69 -7.09 -5.42
CA SER A 58 -5.85 -8.47 -5.88
C SER A 58 -6.56 -9.31 -4.83
N GLU A 59 -7.80 -9.71 -5.11
CA GLU A 59 -8.56 -10.59 -4.23
C GLU A 59 -7.85 -11.95 -4.05
N SER A 60 -7.29 -12.52 -5.11
CA SER A 60 -6.55 -13.78 -5.04
C SER A 60 -5.29 -13.69 -4.16
N MET A 61 -4.63 -12.52 -4.13
CA MET A 61 -3.54 -12.27 -3.20
C MET A 61 -4.04 -12.19 -1.77
N ALA A 62 -5.15 -11.47 -1.52
CA ALA A 62 -5.78 -11.44 -0.20
C ALA A 62 -6.22 -12.83 0.28
N GLN A 63 -6.77 -13.66 -0.60
CA GLN A 63 -7.08 -15.07 -0.31
C GLN A 63 -5.81 -15.86 0.05
N SER A 64 -4.73 -15.66 -0.71
CA SER A 64 -3.43 -16.30 -0.41
C SER A 64 -2.89 -15.90 0.95
N PHE A 65 -3.15 -14.65 1.37
CA PHE A 65 -2.82 -14.16 2.70
C PHE A 65 -3.70 -14.75 3.79
N ALA A 66 -5.01 -14.83 3.57
CA ALA A 66 -5.95 -15.48 4.49
C ALA A 66 -5.58 -16.95 4.73
N LYS A 67 -5.20 -17.70 3.68
CA LYS A 67 -4.78 -19.11 3.80
C LYS A 67 -3.57 -19.33 4.72
N LYS A 68 -2.72 -18.31 4.91
CA LYS A 68 -1.57 -18.35 5.82
C LYS A 68 -1.92 -18.00 7.27
N GLN A 69 -3.18 -17.67 7.56
CA GLN A 69 -3.68 -17.29 8.88
C GLN A 69 -4.59 -18.38 9.46
N SER A 70 -4.57 -18.53 10.79
CA SER A 70 -5.54 -19.38 11.48
C SER A 70 -6.95 -18.80 11.30
N ARG A 71 -7.86 -19.60 10.73
CA ARG A 71 -9.23 -19.18 10.36
C ARG A 71 -9.23 -17.88 9.57
N GLY A 72 -8.37 -17.80 8.55
CA GLY A 72 -8.22 -16.61 7.74
C GLY A 72 -9.47 -16.29 6.93
N VAL A 73 -9.74 -15.00 6.80
CA VAL A 73 -10.85 -14.44 6.03
C VAL A 73 -10.32 -13.33 5.11
N VAL A 74 -11.04 -13.10 4.02
CA VAL A 74 -10.83 -11.93 3.15
C VAL A 74 -11.85 -10.87 3.54
N GLN A 75 -11.35 -9.69 3.84
CA GLN A 75 -12.17 -8.51 4.09
C GLN A 75 -12.06 -7.54 2.93
N THR A 76 -13.18 -6.87 2.64
CA THR A 76 -13.27 -5.87 1.58
C THR A 76 -13.30 -4.49 2.18
N PHE A 77 -12.53 -3.56 1.62
CA PHE A 77 -12.39 -2.20 2.09
C PHE A 77 -12.69 -1.20 0.98
N LYS A 78 -13.45 -0.16 1.31
CA LYS A 78 -13.58 1.04 0.49
C LYS A 78 -12.64 2.12 1.02
N VAL A 79 -11.72 2.57 0.17
CA VAL A 79 -10.74 3.61 0.51
C VAL A 79 -11.31 4.99 0.20
N LYS A 80 -11.01 5.98 1.06
CA LYS A 80 -11.44 7.38 0.89
C LYS A 80 -10.84 7.99 -0.39
N ARG A 81 -11.58 8.89 -1.04
CA ARG A 81 -11.11 9.62 -2.22
C ARG A 81 -10.10 10.71 -1.83
N GLY A 82 -9.14 10.97 -2.71
CA GLY A 82 -8.25 12.13 -2.62
C GLY A 82 -7.09 11.95 -1.64
N LEU A 83 -6.76 10.71 -1.28
CA LEU A 83 -5.60 10.42 -0.45
C LEU A 83 -4.31 10.69 -1.23
N LYS A 84 -3.38 11.41 -0.61
CA LYS A 84 -2.03 11.59 -1.14
C LYS A 84 -1.22 10.36 -0.76
N MET A 85 -0.78 9.58 -1.75
CA MET A 85 -0.09 8.31 -1.52
C MET A 85 1.34 8.35 -2.05
N ALA A 86 2.30 7.87 -1.25
CA ALA A 86 3.69 7.79 -1.65
C ALA A 86 3.94 6.52 -2.48
N ASP A 87 4.49 6.68 -3.68
CA ASP A 87 5.05 5.56 -4.45
C ASP A 87 6.34 5.11 -3.76
N ASN A 88 6.49 3.82 -3.45
CA ASN A 88 7.68 3.28 -2.80
C ASN A 88 8.98 3.43 -3.63
N THR A 89 8.86 3.81 -4.91
CA THR A 89 9.97 4.13 -5.81
C THR A 89 10.17 5.62 -6.05
N SER A 90 9.39 6.50 -5.41
CA SER A 90 9.51 7.95 -5.56
C SER A 90 10.71 8.53 -4.80
N ASN A 91 11.16 9.70 -5.23
CA ASN A 91 12.17 10.50 -4.52
C ASN A 91 11.72 10.86 -3.10
N ASP A 92 10.42 11.10 -2.90
CA ASP A 92 9.87 11.43 -1.59
C ASP A 92 9.93 10.25 -0.63
N PHE A 93 9.63 9.04 -1.09
CA PHE A 93 9.80 7.83 -0.29
C PHE A 93 11.29 7.57 0.02
N ALA A 94 12.16 7.78 -0.96
CA ALA A 94 13.61 7.66 -0.76
C ALA A 94 14.13 8.69 0.26
N LYS A 95 13.61 9.93 0.24
CA LYS A 95 13.93 10.97 1.21
C LYS A 95 13.44 10.60 2.61
N ALA A 96 12.23 10.09 2.75
CA ALA A 96 11.71 9.60 4.03
C ALA A 96 12.60 8.48 4.60
N MET A 97 13.06 7.53 3.77
CA MET A 97 14.02 6.50 4.18
C MET A 97 15.39 7.09 4.57
N ALA A 98 15.88 8.08 3.82
CA ALA A 98 17.15 8.75 4.09
C ALA A 98 17.13 9.52 5.43
N ASN A 99 16.00 10.12 5.81
CA ASN A 99 15.82 10.75 7.12
C ASN A 99 15.94 9.74 8.28
N LEU A 100 15.69 8.45 8.02
CA LEU A 100 15.91 7.35 8.96
C LEU A 100 17.34 6.80 8.91
N GLY A 101 18.24 7.42 8.15
CA GLY A 101 19.61 6.94 7.93
C GLY A 101 19.67 5.67 7.07
N ARG A 102 18.68 5.44 6.19
CA ARG A 102 18.52 4.20 5.41
C ARG A 102 18.38 4.47 3.92
N LYS A 103 18.81 3.51 3.12
CA LYS A 103 18.50 3.45 1.68
C LYS A 103 17.10 2.87 1.47
N PRO A 104 16.44 3.11 0.32
CA PRO A 104 15.06 2.67 0.08
C PRO A 104 14.83 1.15 0.22
N TRP A 105 15.84 0.31 -0.04
CA TRP A 105 15.76 -1.14 0.09
C TRP A 105 16.10 -1.67 1.49
N GLU A 106 16.57 -0.82 2.41
CA GLU A 106 17.00 -1.19 3.77
C GLU A 106 15.85 -1.14 4.78
N TRP A 107 14.71 -1.75 4.42
CA TRP A 107 13.53 -1.83 5.29
C TRP A 107 13.67 -2.90 6.38
N SER A 108 12.81 -2.84 7.39
CA SER A 108 12.80 -3.75 8.54
C SER A 108 11.38 -4.21 8.89
N HIS A 109 11.26 -5.43 9.42
CA HIS A 109 10.00 -5.94 9.98
C HIS A 109 9.66 -5.34 11.35
N SER A 110 10.54 -4.50 11.92
CA SER A 110 10.30 -3.92 13.23
C SER A 110 9.18 -2.88 13.19
N LYS A 111 8.37 -2.88 14.26
CA LYS A 111 7.24 -1.95 14.40
C LYS A 111 7.76 -0.51 14.54
N GLU A 112 8.91 -0.35 15.17
CA GLU A 112 9.61 0.91 15.37
C GLU A 112 10.00 1.53 14.03
N PHE A 113 10.66 0.75 13.15
CA PHE A 113 11.03 1.21 11.81
C PHE A 113 9.79 1.64 11.02
N SER A 114 8.77 0.78 10.99
CA SER A 114 7.52 1.06 10.29
C SER A 114 6.84 2.32 10.82
N GLY A 115 6.94 2.56 12.13
CA GLY A 115 6.38 3.74 12.79
C GLY A 115 7.13 5.02 12.45
N PHE A 116 8.46 4.99 12.44
CA PHE A 116 9.27 6.14 12.02
C PHE A 116 9.03 6.48 10.55
N LEU A 117 9.00 5.48 9.66
CA LEU A 117 8.71 5.69 8.25
C LEU A 117 7.32 6.31 8.03
N THR A 118 6.29 5.83 8.74
CA THR A 118 4.97 6.45 8.72
C THR A 118 5.01 7.89 9.23
N GLY A 119 5.77 8.17 10.28
CA GLY A 119 5.96 9.52 10.81
C GLY A 119 6.52 10.48 9.76
N GLU A 120 7.62 10.11 9.12
CA GLU A 120 8.26 10.89 8.05
C GLU A 120 7.29 11.16 6.89
N LEU A 121 6.63 10.12 6.38
CA LEU A 121 5.69 10.26 5.27
C LEU A 121 4.49 11.13 5.64
N LYS A 122 3.97 11.03 6.88
CA LYS A 122 2.89 11.92 7.35
C LYS A 122 3.34 13.37 7.47
N GLN A 123 4.58 13.64 7.91
CA GLN A 123 5.13 15.00 7.93
C GLN A 123 5.24 15.60 6.51
N MET A 124 5.48 14.75 5.50
CA MET A 124 5.47 15.13 4.08
C MET A 124 4.05 15.22 3.47
N GLY A 125 3.02 15.02 4.30
CA GLY A 125 1.60 15.15 3.93
C GLY A 125 0.97 13.92 3.29
N TYR A 126 1.60 12.74 3.37
CA TYR A 126 1.04 11.51 2.82
C TYR A 126 0.07 10.83 3.79
N ASP A 127 -1.01 10.28 3.22
CA ASP A 127 -2.03 9.48 3.91
C ASP A 127 -1.70 7.98 3.93
N GLY A 128 -0.73 7.56 3.12
CA GLY A 128 -0.32 6.18 2.95
C GLY A 128 0.79 6.03 1.92
N ALA A 129 1.15 4.78 1.65
CA ALA A 129 2.14 4.42 0.64
C ALA A 129 1.69 3.19 -0.14
N TYR A 130 2.22 3.01 -1.35
CA TYR A 130 1.90 1.86 -2.20
C TYR A 130 3.12 1.33 -2.95
N SER A 131 3.03 0.06 -3.32
CA SER A 131 3.87 -0.62 -4.31
C SER A 131 3.01 -1.06 -5.49
N ASP A 132 3.62 -1.27 -6.65
CA ASP A 132 2.97 -1.88 -7.83
C ASP A 132 2.94 -3.43 -7.75
N ASN A 133 3.59 -4.01 -6.73
CA ASN A 133 3.54 -5.42 -6.41
C ASN A 133 2.34 -5.73 -5.51
N PRO A 134 1.38 -6.60 -5.93
CA PRO A 134 0.19 -6.90 -5.13
C PRO A 134 0.50 -7.58 -3.80
N ALA A 135 1.67 -8.21 -3.65
CA ALA A 135 2.10 -8.84 -2.40
C ALA A 135 2.59 -7.82 -1.36
N GLU A 136 3.16 -6.71 -1.80
CA GLU A 136 3.57 -5.58 -0.94
C GLU A 136 2.37 -4.66 -0.69
N GLY A 137 1.58 -4.43 -1.73
CA GLY A 137 0.27 -3.82 -1.68
C GLY A 137 0.29 -2.33 -1.38
N ILE A 138 -0.72 -1.89 -0.63
CA ILE A 138 -0.98 -0.51 -0.23
C ILE A 138 -1.09 -0.48 1.29
N VAL A 139 -0.56 0.54 1.94
CA VAL A 139 -0.82 0.81 3.36
C VAL A 139 -1.54 2.14 3.51
N ILE A 140 -2.64 2.13 4.25
CA ILE A 140 -3.37 3.33 4.66
C ILE A 140 -3.01 3.61 6.12
N PHE A 141 -2.37 4.76 6.41
CA PHE A 141 -1.85 5.05 7.75
C PHE A 141 -2.96 5.21 8.78
N ASP A 142 -3.99 5.98 8.43
CA ASP A 142 -5.11 6.26 9.32
C ASP A 142 -6.34 5.41 8.98
N LYS A 143 -6.77 4.56 9.93
CA LYS A 143 -7.89 3.62 9.72
C LYS A 143 -9.18 4.29 9.23
N LYS A 144 -9.43 5.55 9.62
CA LYS A 144 -10.60 6.33 9.16
C LYS A 144 -10.67 6.51 7.64
N ASN A 145 -9.55 6.35 6.94
CA ASN A 145 -9.45 6.48 5.49
C ASN A 145 -9.74 5.17 4.74
N ALA A 146 -9.97 4.05 5.44
CA ALA A 146 -10.35 2.76 4.85
C ALA A 146 -11.49 2.12 5.65
N LYS A 147 -12.67 2.03 5.04
CA LYS A 147 -13.87 1.46 5.67
C LYS A 147 -14.09 0.03 5.19
N GLU A 148 -14.18 -0.92 6.13
CA GLU A 148 -14.61 -2.28 5.83
C GLU A 148 -16.06 -2.26 5.29
N ILE A 149 -16.32 -3.00 4.22
CA ILE A 149 -17.63 -3.14 3.58
C ILE A 149 -18.01 -4.61 3.47
N LYS A 150 -19.31 -4.88 3.54
CA LYS A 150 -19.90 -6.20 3.35
C LYS A 150 -20.35 -6.38 1.91
#